data_AF-A0A821JX94-F1
#
_entry.id   AF-A0A821JX94-F1
#
_cell.length_a   1.000
_cell.length_b   1.000
_cell.length_c   1.000
_cell.angle_alpha   90.00
_cell.angle_beta   90.00
_cell.angle_gamma   90.00
#
_symmetry.space_group_name_H-M   'P 1'
#
loop_
_entity.id
_entity.type
_entity.pdbx_description
1 polymer ?
#
loop_
_entity_poly.entity_id
_entity_poly.type
_entity_poly.pdbx_seq_one_letter_code
_entity_poly.pdbx_strand_id
1 'polypeptide(L)'
;MAHAIRASIKDGGKRTIFLVKTVALVQQQSDYIHIHTDLSVGKYYGELGVDLWQKQRWIDEFEHHQVLVFTAQIFLNLVDHNYFPLYKVNLLIFDECHHSTGENCYATLMSRHYRSCHDPPRILGSTASICAKKITPFQLN
;
A
#
# COMPACT_ATOMS: atom_id res chain seq x y z
N MET A 1 -1.10 14.84 11.95
CA MET A 1 -0.92 13.89 10.82
C MET A 1 0.55 13.50 10.64
N ALA A 2 1.47 14.46 10.48
CA ALA A 2 2.91 14.18 10.32
C ALA A 2 3.59 13.55 11.56
N HIS A 3 3.11 13.82 12.78
CA HIS A 3 3.70 13.25 14.01
C HIS A 3 3.56 11.72 14.10
N ALA A 4 2.45 11.16 13.62
CA ALA A 4 2.15 9.73 13.77
C ALA A 4 3.03 8.82 12.92
N ILE A 5 3.59 9.33 11.81
CA ILE A 5 4.47 8.52 10.95
C ILE A 5 5.92 8.51 11.44
N ARG A 6 6.33 9.52 12.22
CA ARG A 6 7.72 9.68 12.65
C ARG A 6 8.06 8.91 13.93
N ALA A 7 7.05 8.48 14.68
CA ALA A 7 7.26 7.65 15.85
C ALA A 7 7.62 6.20 15.46
N SER A 8 8.33 5.54 16.37
CA SER A 8 8.54 4.09 16.34
C SER A 8 7.21 3.36 16.27
N ILE A 9 7.13 2.23 15.55
CA ILE A 9 5.91 1.41 15.55
C ILE A 9 5.62 0.85 16.95
N LYS A 10 6.65 0.65 17.76
CA LYS A 10 6.52 0.19 19.15
C LYS A 10 5.85 1.25 20.03
N ASP A 11 6.04 2.52 19.71
CA ASP A 11 5.49 3.67 20.44
C ASP A 11 4.17 4.19 19.83
N GLY A 12 3.46 3.34 19.07
CA GLY A 12 2.20 3.70 18.43
C GLY A 12 2.34 4.46 17.11
N GLY A 13 3.56 4.54 16.57
CA GLY A 13 3.81 5.02 15.21
C GLY A 13 3.07 4.17 14.17
N LYS A 14 2.61 4.85 13.12
CA LYS A 14 1.89 4.24 12.00
C LYS A 14 2.68 4.42 10.70
N ARG A 15 2.36 3.65 9.67
CA ARG A 15 3.02 3.71 8.34
C ARG A 15 2.05 4.08 7.24
N THR A 16 2.56 4.82 6.26
CA THR A 16 1.85 5.06 5.00
C THR A 16 2.24 4.00 4.01
N ILE A 17 1.23 3.34 3.43
CA ILE A 17 1.40 2.29 2.43
C ILE A 17 0.99 2.85 1.08
N PHE A 18 1.88 2.75 0.10
CA PHE A 18 1.62 3.14 -1.28
C PHE A 18 1.64 1.90 -2.17
N LEU A 19 0.48 1.54 -2.72
CA LEU A 19 0.32 0.35 -3.54
C LEU A 19 0.33 0.71 -5.02
N VAL A 20 1.19 0.07 -5.78
CA VAL A 20 1.31 0.19 -7.25
C VAL A 20 1.20 -1.17 -7.92
N LYS A 21 1.12 -1.18 -9.26
CA LYS A 21 0.94 -2.41 -10.05
C LYS A 21 2.23 -3.03 -10.57
N THR A 22 3.26 -2.23 -10.78
CA THR A 22 4.49 -2.68 -11.46
C THR A 22 5.72 -2.31 -10.66
N VAL A 23 6.80 -3.06 -10.87
CA VAL A 23 8.11 -2.79 -10.25
C VAL A 23 8.65 -1.42 -10.66
N ALA A 24 8.48 -1.03 -11.92
CA ALA A 24 8.88 0.29 -12.39
C ALA A 24 8.19 1.42 -11.62
N LEU A 25 6.89 1.28 -11.34
CA LEU A 25 6.14 2.25 -10.53
C LEU A 25 6.61 2.25 -9.07
N VAL A 26 7.04 1.11 -8.51
CA VAL A 26 7.62 1.09 -7.16
C VAL A 26 8.83 2.00 -7.13
N GLN A 27 9.76 1.85 -8.09
CA GLN A 27 10.97 2.67 -8.14
C GLN A 27 10.63 4.16 -8.31
N GLN A 28 9.82 4.49 -9.31
CA GLN A 28 9.45 5.87 -9.62
C GLN A 28 8.78 6.58 -8.44
N GLN A 29 7.77 5.95 -7.83
CA GLN A 29 7.03 6.57 -6.72
C GLN A 29 7.90 6.70 -5.48
N SER A 30 8.71 5.69 -5.17
CA SER A 30 9.63 5.77 -4.03
C SER A 30 10.68 6.86 -4.21
N ASP A 31 11.29 6.97 -5.39
CA ASP A 31 12.29 8.01 -5.68
C ASP A 31 11.67 9.41 -5.60
N TYR A 32 10.47 9.57 -6.16
CA TYR A 32 9.76 10.84 -6.11
C TYR A 32 9.44 11.27 -4.68
N ILE A 33 8.94 10.36 -3.84
CA ILE A 33 8.65 10.65 -2.43
C ILE A 33 9.95 10.97 -1.67
N HIS A 34 11.02 10.22 -1.92
CA HIS A 34 12.30 10.40 -1.25
C HIS A 34 12.98 11.74 -1.59
N ILE A 35 12.88 12.20 -2.84
CA ILE A 35 13.47 13.48 -3.28
C ILE A 35 12.70 14.69 -2.73
N HIS A 36 11.38 14.57 -2.57
CA HIS A 36 10.52 15.70 -2.21
C HIS A 36 10.10 15.73 -0.74
N THR A 37 10.53 14.77 0.06
CA THR A 37 10.22 14.69 1.49
C THR A 37 11.45 14.24 2.27
N ASP A 38 11.50 14.53 3.57
CA ASP A 38 12.53 14.03 4.48
C ASP A 38 12.16 12.64 5.07
N LEU A 39 11.25 11.91 4.41
CA LEU A 39 10.78 10.62 4.87
C LEU A 39 11.67 9.48 4.36
N SER A 40 11.90 8.51 5.22
CA SER A 40 12.49 7.22 4.89
C SER A 40 11.47 6.37 4.13
N VAL A 41 11.86 5.91 2.93
CA VAL A 41 10.98 5.20 1.99
C VAL A 41 11.52 3.80 1.71
N GLY A 42 10.74 2.76 2.03
CA GLY A 42 11.05 1.37 1.70
C GLY A 42 10.41 0.96 0.37
N LYS A 43 11.10 0.12 -0.41
CA LYS A 43 10.66 -0.36 -1.73
C LYS A 43 10.54 -1.89 -1.72
N TYR A 44 9.39 -2.44 -2.09
CA TYR A 44 9.14 -3.88 -1.97
C TYR A 44 8.38 -4.47 -3.16
N TYR A 45 9.00 -5.47 -3.80
CA TYR A 45 8.49 -6.17 -4.97
C TYR A 45 9.13 -7.56 -5.09
N GLY A 46 8.55 -8.45 -5.92
CA GLY A 46 8.88 -9.88 -5.92
C GLY A 46 10.35 -10.23 -6.18
N GLU A 47 11.04 -9.52 -7.08
CA GLU A 47 12.45 -9.80 -7.43
C GLU A 47 13.43 -9.58 -6.25
N LEU A 48 13.01 -8.92 -5.18
CA LEU A 48 13.79 -8.77 -3.95
C LEU A 48 13.78 -10.04 -3.07
N GLY A 49 13.09 -11.11 -3.48
CA GLY A 49 12.97 -12.34 -2.72
C GLY A 49 12.21 -12.15 -1.40
N VAL A 50 11.35 -11.14 -1.33
CA VAL A 50 10.60 -10.71 -0.14
C VAL A 50 9.64 -11.80 0.38
N ASP A 51 9.22 -12.72 -0.48
CA ASP A 51 8.38 -13.87 -0.10
C ASP A 51 9.12 -14.86 0.80
N LEU A 52 10.46 -14.85 0.80
CA LEU A 52 11.29 -15.71 1.66
C LEU A 52 11.65 -15.05 2.99
N TRP A 53 11.23 -13.80 3.21
CA TRP A 53 11.59 -13.07 4.42
C TRP A 53 10.77 -13.53 5.61
N GLN A 54 11.45 -13.74 6.72
CA GLN A 54 10.79 -14.03 8.00
C GLN A 54 10.13 -12.77 8.56
N LYS A 55 9.11 -12.98 9.42
CA LYS A 55 8.36 -11.90 10.08
C LYS A 55 9.26 -10.86 10.78
N GLN A 56 10.37 -11.27 11.38
CA GLN A 56 11.28 -10.36 12.06
C GLN A 56 11.88 -9.32 11.11
N ARG A 57 12.32 -9.75 9.92
CA ARG A 57 12.86 -8.83 8.91
C ARG A 57 11.82 -7.78 8.51
N TRP A 58 10.56 -8.19 8.33
CA TRP A 58 9.48 -7.25 8.05
C TRP A 58 9.25 -6.25 9.18
N ILE A 59 9.28 -6.71 10.44
CA ILE A 59 9.19 -5.81 11.59
C ILE A 59 10.29 -4.75 11.55
N ASP A 60 11.52 -5.15 11.22
CA ASP A 60 12.65 -4.22 11.12
C ASP A 60 12.43 -3.22 9.97
N GLU A 61 12.00 -3.67 8.79
CA GLU A 61 11.68 -2.81 7.65
C GLU A 61 10.60 -1.77 7.97
N PHE A 62 9.53 -2.21 8.66
CA PHE A 62 8.46 -1.33 9.09
C PHE A 62 8.94 -0.34 10.15
N GLU A 63 9.89 -0.72 11.00
CA GLU A 63 10.47 0.19 11.98
C GLU A 63 11.29 1.30 11.32
N HIS A 64 12.12 0.96 10.32
CA HIS A 64 13.07 1.89 9.69
C HIS A 64 12.47 2.86 8.65
N HIS A 65 11.36 2.49 8.01
CA HIS A 65 10.78 3.28 6.92
C HIS A 65 9.41 3.82 7.31
N GLN A 66 9.14 5.08 6.99
CA GLN A 66 7.88 5.78 7.32
C GLN A 66 6.84 5.61 6.21
N VAL A 67 7.30 5.56 4.96
CA VAL A 67 6.51 5.27 3.76
C VAL A 67 6.99 3.95 3.17
N LEU A 68 6.07 3.06 2.85
CA LEU A 68 6.38 1.74 2.30
C LEU A 68 5.67 1.60 0.96
N VAL A 69 6.42 1.45 -0.12
CA VAL A 69 5.89 1.32 -1.49
C VAL A 69 5.96 -0.14 -1.92
N PHE A 70 4.82 -0.70 -2.28
CA PHE A 70 4.66 -2.11 -2.60
C PHE A 70 4.05 -2.32 -3.98
N THR A 71 4.43 -3.41 -4.64
CA THR A 71 3.50 -4.03 -5.57
C THR A 71 2.31 -4.63 -4.80
N ALA A 72 1.10 -4.47 -5.35
CA ALA A 72 -0.16 -4.84 -4.70
C ALA A 72 -0.16 -6.26 -4.10
N GLN A 73 0.37 -7.24 -4.83
CA GLN A 73 0.38 -8.64 -4.42
C GLN A 73 1.27 -8.90 -3.21
N ILE A 74 2.44 -8.25 -3.11
CA ILE A 74 3.35 -8.42 -1.97
C ILE A 74 2.70 -7.90 -0.69
N PHE A 75 2.01 -6.75 -0.76
CA PHE A 75 1.31 -6.23 0.40
C PHE A 75 0.11 -7.12 0.80
N LEU A 76 -0.64 -7.65 -0.17
CA LEU A 76 -1.72 -8.59 0.12
C LEU A 76 -1.17 -9.85 0.83
N ASN A 77 -0.07 -10.42 0.33
CA ASN A 77 0.59 -11.57 0.98
C ASN A 77 0.98 -11.24 2.43
N LEU A 78 1.54 -10.07 2.70
CA LEU A 78 1.91 -9.64 4.05
C LEU A 78 0.74 -9.60 5.03
N VAL A 79 -0.40 -9.09 4.57
CA VAL A 79 -1.60 -9.00 5.40
C VAL A 79 -2.25 -10.37 5.56
N ASP A 80 -2.29 -11.20 4.51
CA ASP A 80 -2.78 -12.59 4.56
C ASP A 80 -2.00 -13.43 5.59
N HIS A 81 -0.68 -13.26 5.68
CA HIS A 81 0.18 -13.96 6.65
C HIS A 81 0.19 -13.32 8.05
N ASN A 82 -0.58 -12.25 8.27
CA ASN A 82 -0.62 -11.50 9.53
C ASN A 82 0.78 -11.01 9.98
N TYR A 83 1.60 -10.60 9.01
CA TYR A 83 2.93 -10.01 9.26
C TYR A 83 2.82 -8.51 9.51
N PHE A 84 1.85 -7.84 8.89
CA PHE A 84 1.58 -6.43 9.13
C PHE A 84 0.09 -6.16 9.38
N PRO A 85 -0.29 -5.73 10.60
CA PRO A 85 -1.69 -5.46 10.89
C PRO A 85 -2.14 -4.11 10.32
N LEU A 86 -3.30 -4.09 9.67
CA LEU A 86 -3.82 -2.88 9.00
C LEU A 86 -4.05 -1.68 9.93
N TYR A 87 -4.33 -1.89 11.21
CA TYR A 87 -4.52 -0.77 12.16
C TYR A 87 -3.24 0.06 12.40
N LYS A 88 -2.06 -0.51 12.07
CA LYS A 88 -0.77 0.20 12.08
C LYS A 88 -0.54 1.04 10.81
N VAL A 89 -1.47 1.01 9.87
CA VAL A 89 -1.48 1.88 8.69
C VAL A 89 -2.25 3.15 9.01
N ASN A 90 -1.70 4.33 8.70
CA ASN A 90 -2.42 5.61 8.83
C ASN A 90 -3.09 6.07 7.54
N LEU A 91 -2.56 5.62 6.40
CA LEU A 91 -2.98 5.97 5.05
C LEU A 91 -2.58 4.83 4.11
N LEU A 92 -3.55 4.29 3.38
CA LEU A 92 -3.40 3.29 2.34
C LEU A 92 -3.73 3.95 0.99
N ILE A 93 -2.72 4.07 0.13
CA ILE A 93 -2.81 4.73 -1.17
C ILE A 93 -2.87 3.65 -2.25
N PHE A 94 -3.86 3.73 -3.13
CA PHE A 94 -4.02 2.87 -4.30
C PHE A 94 -3.74 3.67 -5.57
N ASP A 95 -2.69 3.33 -6.29
CA ASP A 95 -2.39 3.90 -7.60
C ASP A 95 -3.17 3.21 -8.71
N GLU A 96 -3.58 4.00 -9.71
CA GLU A 96 -4.43 3.56 -10.81
C GLU A 96 -5.63 2.71 -10.35
N CYS A 97 -6.32 3.22 -9.32
CA CYS A 97 -7.34 2.50 -8.54
C CYS A 97 -8.57 2.12 -9.37
N HIS A 98 -8.76 2.70 -10.55
CA HIS A 98 -9.85 2.35 -11.47
C HIS A 98 -9.77 0.92 -12.01
N HIS A 99 -8.62 0.26 -11.90
CA HIS A 99 -8.46 -1.15 -12.24
C HIS A 99 -8.88 -2.11 -11.09
N SER A 100 -9.44 -1.59 -9.98
CA SER A 100 -9.89 -2.38 -8.82
C SER A 100 -11.24 -3.10 -9.06
N THR A 101 -11.47 -3.63 -10.25
CA THR A 101 -12.69 -4.34 -10.61
C THR A 101 -12.43 -5.84 -10.72
N GLY A 102 -13.35 -6.68 -10.24
CA GLY A 102 -13.20 -8.15 -10.26
C GLY A 102 -12.21 -8.66 -9.20
N GLU A 103 -11.50 -9.76 -9.50
CA GLU A 103 -10.55 -10.42 -8.59
C GLU A 103 -9.13 -9.80 -8.64
N ASN A 104 -9.04 -8.46 -8.61
CA ASN A 104 -7.75 -7.78 -8.47
C ASN A 104 -7.29 -7.77 -7.00
N CYS A 105 -5.99 -7.88 -6.75
CA CYS A 105 -5.33 -7.77 -5.44
C CYS A 105 -5.90 -6.64 -4.55
N TYR A 106 -6.23 -5.49 -5.14
CA TYR A 106 -6.85 -4.37 -4.41
C TYR A 106 -8.25 -4.73 -3.87
N ALA A 107 -9.12 -5.33 -4.68
CA ALA A 107 -10.45 -5.75 -4.27
C ALA A 107 -10.38 -6.87 -3.22
N THR A 108 -9.43 -7.80 -3.35
CA THR A 108 -9.18 -8.88 -2.38
C THR A 108 -8.72 -8.33 -1.03
N LEU A 109 -7.75 -7.40 -1.02
CA LEU A 109 -7.29 -6.73 0.20
C LEU A 109 -8.45 -6.02 0.92
N MET A 110 -9.25 -5.29 0.15
CA MET A 110 -10.39 -4.53 0.67
C MET A 110 -11.49 -5.45 1.24
N SER A 111 -11.80 -6.54 0.54
CA SER A 111 -12.86 -7.46 0.95
C SER A 111 -12.48 -8.33 2.14
N ARG A 112 -11.26 -8.88 2.17
CA ARG A 112 -10.81 -9.82 3.21
C ARG A 112 -10.35 -9.14 4.49
N HIS A 113 -9.62 -8.03 4.37
CA HIS A 113 -8.89 -7.45 5.50
C HIS A 113 -9.39 -6.09 5.91
N TYR A 114 -9.70 -5.20 4.95
CA TYR A 114 -10.12 -3.85 5.30
C TYR A 114 -11.51 -3.82 5.96
N ARG A 115 -12.49 -4.54 5.38
CA ARG A 115 -13.88 -4.54 5.86
C ARG A 115 -14.05 -5.06 7.30
N SER A 116 -13.19 -5.98 7.73
CA SER A 116 -13.21 -6.60 9.05
C SER A 116 -12.30 -5.88 10.05
N CYS A 117 -11.59 -4.82 9.63
CA CYS A 117 -10.67 -4.08 10.49
C CYS A 117 -11.43 -3.11 11.40
N HIS A 118 -11.19 -3.19 12.72
CA HIS A 118 -11.84 -2.33 13.72
C HIS A 118 -11.35 -0.87 13.68
N ASP A 119 -10.07 -0.63 13.39
CA ASP A 119 -9.47 0.71 13.19
C ASP A 119 -8.83 0.74 11.79
N PRO A 120 -9.65 0.84 10.72
CA PRO A 120 -9.14 0.75 9.36
C PRO A 120 -8.33 2.00 9.00
N PRO A 121 -7.29 1.88 8.15
CA PRO A 121 -6.57 3.03 7.66
C PRO A 121 -7.46 3.95 6.81
N ARG A 122 -7.10 5.23 6.70
CA ARG A 122 -7.70 6.08 5.66
C ARG A 122 -7.27 5.61 4.29
N ILE A 123 -8.14 5.75 3.30
CA ILE A 123 -7.87 5.36 1.91
C ILE A 123 -7.73 6.61 1.03
N LEU A 124 -6.73 6.58 0.15
CA LEU A 124 -6.61 7.49 -0.98
C LEU A 124 -6.52 6.66 -2.27
N GLY A 125 -7.45 6.87 -3.20
CA GLY A 125 -7.37 6.29 -4.54
C GLY A 125 -6.95 7.36 -5.55
N SER A 126 -5.85 7.13 -6.26
CA SER A 126 -5.42 7.99 -7.37
C SER A 126 -5.69 7.28 -8.70
N THR A 127 -6.18 8.03 -9.68
CA THR A 127 -6.39 7.53 -11.03
C THR A 127 -6.54 8.67 -12.02
N ALA A 128 -6.02 8.49 -13.24
CA ALA A 128 -6.26 9.43 -14.35
C ALA A 128 -7.65 9.27 -14.99
N SER A 129 -8.35 8.17 -14.74
CA SER A 129 -9.69 7.87 -15.27
C SER A 129 -10.52 7.09 -14.26
N ILE A 130 -11.82 7.36 -14.16
CA ILE A 130 -12.73 6.58 -13.29
C ILE A 130 -13.24 5.33 -14.03
N CYS A 131 -13.19 5.31 -15.37
CA CYS A 131 -13.76 4.25 -16.18
C CYS A 131 -12.72 3.14 -16.46
N ALA A 132 -13.04 1.90 -16.08
CA ALA A 132 -12.24 0.71 -16.40
C ALA A 132 -12.40 0.26 -17.87
N LYS A 133 -13.43 0.73 -18.58
CA LYS A 133 -13.69 0.48 -20.01
C LYS A 133 -14.04 1.80 -20.70
N LYS A 134 -13.80 1.93 -22.00
CA LYS A 134 -14.38 3.03 -22.79
C LYS A 134 -15.90 2.88 -22.78
N ILE A 135 -16.59 3.81 -22.14
CA ILE A 135 -18.05 3.88 -22.11
C ILE A 135 -18.44 4.99 -23.10
N THR A 136 -19.30 4.68 -24.08
CA THR A 136 -19.89 5.73 -24.92
C THR A 136 -20.97 6.46 -24.11
N PRO A 137 -21.25 7.76 -24.36
CA PRO A 137 -22.17 8.55 -23.53
C PRO A 137 -23.56 7.91 -23.32
N PHE A 138 -24.00 7.05 -24.23
CA PHE A 138 -25.29 6.36 -24.21
C PHE A 138 -25.36 5.17 -23.23
N GLN A 139 -24.25 4.79 -22.59
CA GLN A 139 -24.18 3.68 -21.64
C GLN A 139 -24.04 4.15 -20.17
N LEU A 140 -24.11 5.46 -19.93
CA LEU A 140 -24.16 6.06 -18.60
C LEU A 140 -25.64 6.28 -18.21
N ASN A 141 -26.40 5.20 -18.04
CA ASN A 141 -27.74 5.21 -17.44
C ASN A 141 -27.79 4.21 -16.29
#